data_AF-A0A448S4C8-F1
#
_entry.id   AF-A0A448S4C8-F1
#
_cell.length_a   1.000
_cell.length_b   1.000
_cell.length_c   1.000
_cell.angle_alpha   90.00
_cell.angle_beta   90.00
_cell.angle_gamma   90.00
#
_symmetry.space_group_name_H-M   'P 1'
#
loop_
_entity.id
_entity.type
_entity.pdbx_description
1 polymer ?
#
loop_
_entity_poly.entity_id
_entity_poly.type
_entity_poly.pdbx_seq_one_letter_code
_entity_poly.pdbx_strand_id
1 'polypeptide(L)'
;MTTSTAHRCEPITAGAIAQLAVEALRREVELTPKPGLVDRDGNGAHRDMDLPLFHRSIAAIAPWFSRFVTAGELSANEKGYVALSRVRPVGLACEQDMFRATGGVNTHKGAFSRWACCVRRRGAWRGSSRRSPAPLFARQYRP
;
A
#
# COMPACT_ATOMS: atom_id res chain seq x y z
N MET A 1 25.99 22.96 26.13
CA MET A 1 26.03 22.57 24.71
C MET A 1 25.57 21.12 24.61
N THR A 2 24.32 20.88 24.22
CA THR A 2 23.79 19.54 23.93
C THR A 2 23.18 19.58 22.53
N THR A 3 23.93 19.11 21.55
CA THR A 3 23.46 18.93 20.18
C THR A 3 22.51 17.74 20.15
N SER A 4 21.22 18.01 20.01
CA SER A 4 20.18 17.01 19.73
C SER A 4 20.42 16.45 18.33
N THR A 5 20.95 15.24 18.24
CA THR A 5 21.04 14.50 16.98
C THR A 5 19.63 14.16 16.52
N ALA A 6 19.07 14.96 15.62
CA ALA A 6 17.85 14.61 14.92
C ALA A 6 18.10 13.30 14.15
N HIS A 7 17.44 12.21 14.56
CA HIS A 7 17.41 10.98 13.79
C HIS A 7 16.86 11.30 12.39
N ARG A 8 17.74 11.32 11.39
CA ARG A 8 17.32 11.42 9.99
C ARG A 8 16.62 10.12 9.64
N CYS A 9 15.30 10.17 9.54
CA CYS A 9 14.51 9.08 8.98
C CYS A 9 14.74 9.09 7.46
N GLU A 10 15.53 8.15 6.95
CA GLU A 10 15.73 8.01 5.51
C GLU A 10 14.39 7.71 4.82
N PRO A 11 14.14 8.34 3.66
CA PRO A 11 12.91 8.07 2.93
C PRO A 11 12.92 6.64 2.40
N ILE A 12 12.03 5.79 2.92
CA ILE A 12 11.82 4.43 2.40
C ILE A 12 11.40 4.52 0.92
N THR A 13 12.11 3.80 0.05
CA THR A 13 11.86 3.77 -1.40
C THR A 13 10.60 2.98 -1.75
N ALA A 14 10.02 3.23 -2.94
CA ALA A 14 8.88 2.47 -3.44
C ALA A 14 9.18 0.96 -3.55
N GLY A 15 10.40 0.60 -3.94
CA GLY A 15 10.86 -0.79 -3.98
C GLY A 15 10.88 -1.44 -2.60
N ALA A 16 11.39 -0.75 -1.57
CA ALA A 16 11.41 -1.27 -0.21
C ALA A 16 9.99 -1.45 0.36
N ILE A 17 9.07 -0.52 0.08
CA ILE A 17 7.65 -0.67 0.47
C ILE A 17 7.03 -1.87 -0.23
N ALA A 18 7.32 -2.06 -1.53
CA ALA A 18 6.82 -3.19 -2.29
C ALA A 18 7.33 -4.53 -1.74
N GLN A 19 8.61 -4.61 -1.38
CA GLN A 19 9.18 -5.80 -0.74
C GLN A 19 8.51 -6.11 0.61
N LEU A 20 8.33 -5.09 1.46
CA LEU A 20 7.61 -5.25 2.73
C LEU A 20 6.16 -5.70 2.54
N ALA A 21 5.49 -5.22 1.49
CA ALA A 21 4.13 -5.65 1.17
C ALA A 21 4.06 -7.13 0.78
N VAL A 22 4.98 -7.58 -0.08
CA VAL A 22 5.09 -9.00 -0.48
C VAL A 22 5.40 -9.87 0.72
N GLU A 23 6.36 -9.48 1.55
CA GLU A 23 6.75 -10.21 2.75
C GLU A 23 5.59 -10.31 3.75
N ALA A 24 4.85 -9.21 3.94
CA ALA A 24 3.68 -9.21 4.81
C ALA A 24 2.62 -10.21 4.32
N LEU A 25 2.37 -10.29 3.01
CA LEU A 25 1.40 -11.26 2.45
C LEU A 25 1.86 -12.71 2.61
N ARG A 26 3.17 -12.97 2.43
CA ARG A 26 3.73 -14.32 2.65
C ARG A 26 3.57 -14.73 4.11
N ARG A 27 4.01 -13.88 5.04
CA ARG A 27 3.86 -14.13 6.47
C ARG A 27 2.42 -14.29 6.89
N GLU A 28 1.52 -13.51 6.29
CA GLU A 28 0.11 -13.62 6.58
C GLU A 28 -0.40 -15.01 6.22
N VAL A 29 -0.17 -15.50 5.00
CA VAL A 29 -0.66 -16.83 4.60
C VAL A 29 0.04 -17.98 5.34
N GLU A 30 1.29 -17.80 5.74
CA GLU A 30 2.05 -18.80 6.49
C GLU A 30 1.73 -18.81 7.99
N LEU A 31 1.06 -17.77 8.50
CA LEU A 31 0.67 -17.69 9.91
C LEU A 31 -0.36 -18.77 10.22
N THR A 32 -0.07 -19.61 11.20
CA THR A 32 -0.84 -20.80 11.55
C THR A 32 -0.96 -20.88 13.09
N PRO A 33 -2.12 -21.24 13.67
CA PRO A 33 -3.38 -21.60 13.00
C PRO A 33 -4.22 -20.38 12.62
N LYS A 34 -4.95 -20.48 11.50
CA LYS A 34 -5.97 -19.52 11.06
C LYS A 34 -7.34 -20.21 10.95
N PRO A 35 -8.19 -20.11 11.99
CA PRO A 35 -9.50 -20.75 11.99
C PRO A 35 -10.35 -20.38 10.77
N GLY A 36 -10.65 -21.38 9.92
CA GLY A 36 -11.52 -21.23 8.75
C GLY A 36 -10.88 -20.60 7.52
N LEU A 37 -9.61 -20.17 7.57
CA LEU A 37 -8.88 -19.64 6.42
C LEU A 37 -7.81 -20.62 5.95
N VAL A 38 -7.23 -20.36 4.77
CA VAL A 38 -6.06 -21.09 4.28
C VAL A 38 -4.82 -20.70 5.10
N ASP A 39 -4.09 -21.70 5.55
CA ASP A 39 -2.80 -21.58 6.24
C ASP A 39 -1.91 -22.83 5.97
N ARG A 40 -0.92 -23.09 6.84
CA ARG A 40 -0.05 -24.27 6.71
C ARG A 40 -0.69 -25.58 7.17
N ASP A 41 -1.72 -25.52 8.02
CA ASP A 41 -2.43 -26.71 8.51
C ASP A 41 -3.51 -27.16 7.52
N GLY A 42 -3.99 -26.27 6.65
CA GLY A 42 -4.78 -26.67 5.48
C GLY A 42 -5.53 -25.53 4.81
N ASN A 43 -6.60 -25.89 4.11
CA ASN A 43 -7.38 -24.95 3.29
C ASN A 43 -8.51 -24.26 4.08
N GLY A 44 -8.63 -24.51 5.40
CA GLY A 44 -9.73 -24.03 6.21
C GLY A 44 -11.10 -24.44 5.64
N ALA A 45 -12.01 -23.48 5.48
CA ALA A 45 -13.34 -23.71 4.89
C ALA A 45 -13.34 -23.69 3.35
N HIS A 46 -12.19 -23.44 2.72
CA HIS A 46 -12.10 -23.25 1.27
C HIS A 46 -11.93 -24.57 0.52
N ARG A 47 -12.58 -24.66 -0.65
CA ARG A 47 -12.45 -25.79 -1.60
C ARG A 47 -11.78 -25.37 -2.90
N ASP A 48 -11.69 -24.07 -3.14
CA ASP A 48 -11.24 -23.43 -4.36
C ASP A 48 -9.80 -22.90 -4.26
N MET A 49 -9.21 -22.87 -3.06
CA MET A 49 -7.87 -22.32 -2.82
C MET A 49 -7.09 -23.09 -1.76
N ASP A 50 -5.78 -23.11 -1.95
CA ASP A 50 -4.79 -23.74 -1.07
C ASP A 50 -3.55 -22.85 -0.91
N LEU A 51 -2.66 -23.21 0.02
CA LEU A 51 -1.45 -22.45 0.30
C LEU A 51 -0.54 -22.28 -0.94
N PRO A 52 -0.29 -23.32 -1.77
CA PRO A 52 0.43 -23.16 -3.04
C PRO A 52 -0.20 -22.13 -3.99
N LEU A 53 -1.53 -22.09 -4.11
CA LEU A 53 -2.23 -21.12 -4.94
C LEU A 53 -2.04 -19.68 -4.41
N PHE A 54 -2.03 -19.49 -3.10
CA PHE A 54 -1.67 -18.21 -2.48
C PHE A 54 -0.23 -17.79 -2.84
N HIS A 55 0.74 -18.69 -2.77
CA HIS A 55 2.11 -18.35 -3.18
C HIS A 55 2.22 -17.98 -4.66
N ARG A 56 1.52 -18.69 -5.55
CA ARG A 56 1.42 -18.32 -6.98
C ARG A 56 0.80 -16.95 -7.16
N SER A 57 -0.29 -16.68 -6.46
CA SER A 57 -0.96 -15.37 -6.43
C SER A 57 -0.02 -14.26 -6.00
N ILE A 58 0.65 -14.41 -4.86
CA ILE A 58 1.60 -13.43 -4.31
C ILE A 58 2.73 -13.15 -5.31
N ALA A 59 3.28 -14.20 -5.94
CA ALA A 59 4.32 -14.04 -6.95
C ALA A 59 3.82 -13.24 -8.17
N ALA A 60 2.59 -13.48 -8.62
CA ALA A 60 1.99 -12.76 -9.74
C ALA A 60 1.77 -11.27 -9.44
N ILE A 61 1.35 -10.94 -8.21
CA ILE A 61 1.05 -9.56 -7.83
C ILE A 61 2.25 -8.78 -7.29
N ALA A 62 3.33 -9.45 -6.92
CA ALA A 62 4.53 -8.83 -6.35
C ALA A 62 5.08 -7.64 -7.17
N PRO A 63 5.21 -7.72 -8.51
CA PRO A 63 5.71 -6.60 -9.31
C PRO A 63 4.81 -5.36 -9.24
N TRP A 64 3.51 -5.56 -8.97
CA TRP A 64 2.51 -4.50 -8.99
C TRP A 64 2.56 -3.59 -7.76
N PHE A 65 3.09 -4.04 -6.62
CA PHE A 65 3.18 -3.18 -5.42
C PHE A 65 4.02 -1.93 -5.65
N SER A 66 5.11 -2.04 -6.42
CA SER A 66 5.92 -0.86 -6.79
C SER A 66 5.09 0.16 -7.59
N ARG A 67 4.29 -0.33 -8.55
CA ARG A 67 3.40 0.48 -9.39
C ARG A 67 2.29 1.14 -8.57
N PHE A 68 1.72 0.43 -7.59
CA PHE A 68 0.76 1.00 -6.67
C PHE A 68 1.36 2.15 -5.86
N VAL A 69 2.57 1.96 -5.32
CA VAL A 69 3.25 3.01 -4.56
C VAL A 69 3.49 4.24 -5.43
N THR A 70 4.07 4.06 -6.62
CA THR A 70 4.30 5.17 -7.56
C THR A 70 3.00 5.87 -7.95
N ALA A 71 1.93 5.13 -8.25
CA ALA A 71 0.64 5.71 -8.62
C ALA A 71 0.05 6.55 -7.47
N GLY A 72 0.12 6.08 -6.23
CA GLY A 72 -0.38 6.86 -5.10
C GLY A 72 0.54 8.01 -4.69
N GLU A 73 1.84 7.96 -4.98
CA GLU A 73 2.75 9.11 -4.86
C GLU A 73 2.43 10.21 -5.87
N LEU A 74 2.15 9.84 -7.13
CA LEU A 74 1.75 10.79 -8.18
C LEU A 74 0.39 11.44 -7.87
N SER A 75 -0.53 10.68 -7.30
CA SER A 75 -1.87 11.16 -6.90
C SER A 75 -1.94 11.73 -5.48
N ALA A 76 -0.81 11.93 -4.83
CA ALA A 76 -0.70 12.38 -3.43
C ALA A 76 -1.52 13.63 -3.10
N ASN A 77 -1.57 14.58 -4.05
CA ASN A 77 -2.23 15.87 -3.90
C ASN A 77 -3.67 15.89 -4.45
N GLU A 78 -4.09 14.82 -5.11
CA GLU A 78 -5.42 14.67 -5.69
C GLU A 78 -6.40 14.17 -4.62
N LYS A 79 -7.68 14.57 -4.71
CA LYS A 79 -8.72 14.17 -3.75
C LYS A 79 -9.80 13.33 -4.40
N GLY A 80 -10.39 12.45 -3.59
CA GLY A 80 -11.59 11.69 -3.95
C GLY A 80 -11.41 10.87 -5.23
N TYR A 81 -12.37 11.02 -6.14
CA TYR A 81 -12.45 10.26 -7.38
C TYR A 81 -11.22 10.41 -8.29
N VAL A 82 -10.57 11.59 -8.30
CA VAL A 82 -9.42 11.87 -9.18
C VAL A 82 -8.20 11.02 -8.80
N ALA A 83 -7.91 10.89 -7.50
CA ALA A 83 -6.85 10.00 -7.05
C ALA A 83 -7.18 8.53 -7.34
N LEU A 84 -8.45 8.14 -7.17
CA LEU A 84 -8.90 6.78 -7.44
C LEU A 84 -8.81 6.42 -8.93
N SER A 85 -9.13 7.34 -9.85
CA SER A 85 -9.08 7.08 -11.29
C SER A 85 -7.66 6.83 -11.80
N ARG A 86 -6.63 7.30 -11.09
CA ARG A 86 -5.21 7.03 -11.39
C ARG A 86 -4.75 5.66 -10.92
N VAL A 87 -5.23 5.21 -9.76
CA VAL A 87 -4.84 3.93 -9.15
C VAL A 87 -5.64 2.75 -9.70
N ARG A 88 -6.90 2.99 -10.10
CA ARG A 88 -7.82 1.94 -10.55
C ARG A 88 -7.32 1.10 -11.73
N PRO A 89 -6.73 1.67 -12.80
CA PRO A 89 -6.20 0.86 -13.91
C PRO A 89 -5.06 -0.08 -13.47
N VAL A 90 -4.21 0.37 -12.55
CA VAL A 90 -3.14 -0.46 -11.96
C VAL A 90 -3.74 -1.62 -11.16
N GLY A 91 -4.81 -1.35 -10.41
CA GLY A 91 -5.54 -2.37 -9.67
C GLY A 91 -6.19 -3.43 -10.54
N LEU A 92 -6.87 -3.01 -11.62
CA LEU A 92 -7.51 -3.93 -12.56
C LEU A 92 -6.50 -4.83 -13.26
N ALA A 93 -5.36 -4.27 -13.71
CA ALA A 93 -4.34 -5.06 -14.39
C ALA A 93 -3.65 -6.05 -13.43
N CYS A 94 -3.40 -5.63 -12.19
CA CYS A 94 -2.88 -6.51 -11.13
C CYS A 94 -3.84 -7.67 -10.82
N GLU A 95 -5.13 -7.38 -10.67
CA GLU A 95 -6.16 -8.39 -10.44
C GLU A 95 -6.24 -9.37 -11.61
N GLN A 96 -6.09 -8.88 -12.84
CA GLN A 96 -6.12 -9.75 -14.01
C GLN A 96 -4.90 -10.68 -14.08
N ASP A 97 -3.71 -10.21 -13.71
CA ASP A 97 -2.52 -11.06 -13.61
C ASP A 97 -2.64 -12.09 -12.49
N MET A 98 -3.22 -11.71 -11.35
CA MET A 98 -3.56 -12.67 -10.30
C MET A 98 -4.47 -13.76 -10.85
N PHE A 99 -5.59 -13.39 -11.48
CA PHE A 99 -6.54 -14.36 -12.03
C PHE A 99 -5.93 -15.29 -13.07
N ARG A 100 -5.03 -14.78 -13.92
CA ARG A 100 -4.28 -15.62 -14.86
C ARG A 100 -3.41 -16.65 -14.14
N ALA A 101 -2.72 -16.24 -13.07
CA ALA A 101 -1.85 -17.11 -12.29
C ALA A 101 -2.61 -18.12 -11.40
N THR A 102 -3.84 -17.81 -11.02
CA THR A 102 -4.66 -18.63 -10.13
C THR A 102 -5.76 -19.44 -10.84
N GLY A 103 -5.85 -19.37 -12.17
CA GLY A 103 -6.90 -20.05 -12.92
C GLY A 103 -8.31 -19.48 -12.63
N GLY A 104 -8.40 -18.18 -12.37
CA GLY A 104 -9.68 -17.50 -12.09
C GLY A 104 -10.10 -17.48 -10.61
N VAL A 105 -9.30 -18.04 -9.71
CA VAL A 105 -9.59 -18.02 -8.27
C VAL A 105 -9.15 -16.69 -7.65
N ASN A 106 -10.05 -16.05 -6.91
CA ASN A 106 -9.73 -14.84 -6.16
C ASN A 106 -9.18 -15.20 -4.76
N THR A 107 -7.87 -15.38 -4.68
CA THR A 107 -7.12 -15.66 -3.43
C THR A 107 -7.11 -14.49 -2.46
N HIS A 108 -7.38 -13.27 -2.93
CA HIS A 108 -7.29 -12.05 -2.14
C HIS A 108 -8.61 -11.26 -2.17
N LYS A 109 -9.75 -11.94 -2.00
CA LYS A 109 -11.08 -11.30 -1.91
C LYS A 109 -11.03 -10.16 -0.88
N GLY A 110 -11.06 -8.92 -1.36
CA GLY A 110 -11.04 -7.71 -0.53
C GLY A 110 -9.66 -7.06 -0.29
N ALA A 111 -8.53 -7.68 -0.66
CA ALA A 111 -7.22 -7.06 -0.44
C ALA A 111 -6.94 -5.91 -1.42
N PHE A 112 -7.23 -6.06 -2.72
CA PHE A 112 -6.93 -5.01 -3.72
C PHE A 112 -7.69 -3.70 -3.45
N SER A 113 -8.97 -3.80 -3.06
CA SER A 113 -9.76 -2.64 -2.64
C SER A 113 -9.14 -1.92 -1.43
N ARG A 114 -8.46 -2.67 -0.54
CA ARG A 114 -7.83 -2.13 0.67
C ARG A 114 -6.44 -1.54 0.40
N TRP A 115 -5.65 -2.14 -0.48
CA TRP A 115 -4.33 -1.64 -0.89
C TRP A 115 -4.42 -0.28 -1.62
N ALA A 116 -5.40 -0.11 -2.52
CA ALA A 116 -5.62 1.16 -3.20
C ALA A 116 -5.88 2.34 -2.24
N CYS A 117 -6.48 2.08 -1.07
CA CYS A 117 -6.74 3.10 -0.05
C CYS A 117 -5.48 3.47 0.76
N CYS A 118 -4.59 2.51 1.03
CA CYS A 118 -3.41 2.69 1.89
C CYS A 118 -2.32 3.59 1.30
N VAL A 119 -2.10 3.57 -0.02
CA VAL A 119 -1.03 4.37 -0.65
C VAL A 119 -1.29 5.88 -0.54
N ARG A 120 -2.57 6.30 -0.41
CA ARG A 120 -2.97 7.70 -0.26
C ARG A 120 -2.31 8.43 0.92
N ARG A 121 -1.94 7.70 1.98
CA ARG A 121 -1.55 8.33 3.25
C ARG A 121 -0.09 8.83 3.30
N ARG A 122 0.79 8.42 2.38
CA ARG A 122 2.17 8.97 2.30
C ARG A 122 2.25 10.30 1.57
N GLY A 123 1.40 10.52 0.58
CA GLY A 123 1.33 11.78 -0.18
C GLY A 123 0.99 12.99 0.70
N ALA A 124 0.01 12.82 1.59
CA ALA A 124 -0.44 13.86 2.50
C ALA A 124 0.62 14.29 3.54
N TRP A 125 1.56 13.39 3.90
CA TRP A 125 2.61 13.68 4.88
C TRP A 125 3.78 14.47 4.29
N ARG A 126 4.07 14.31 2.99
CA ARG A 126 5.05 15.16 2.29
C ARG A 126 4.53 16.57 2.00
N GLY A 127 3.22 16.75 1.88
CA GLY A 127 2.60 18.06 1.65
C GLY A 127 2.46 18.97 2.88
N SER A 128 2.83 18.49 4.08
CA SER A 128 2.60 19.19 5.36
C SER A 128 3.87 19.71 6.03
N SER A 129 5.07 19.49 5.47
CA SER A 129 6.34 19.87 6.09
C SER A 129 6.97 21.18 5.59
N ARG A 130 6.18 22.11 5.02
CA ARG A 130 6.55 23.53 4.85
C ARG A 130 5.31 24.44 4.94
N ARG A 131 4.79 24.64 6.14
CA ARG A 131 4.13 25.91 6.48
C ARG A 131 4.86 26.49 7.68
N SER A 132 5.83 27.38 7.41
CA SER A 132 6.29 28.29 8.44
C SER A 132 5.08 29.14 8.88
N PRO A 133 4.81 29.30 10.18
CA PRO A 133 3.87 30.32 10.60
C PRO A 133 4.49 31.67 10.21
N ALA A 134 3.83 32.41 9.32
CA ALA A 134 4.23 33.79 9.05
C ALA A 134 4.05 34.58 10.37
N PRO A 135 5.03 35.39 10.79
CA PRO A 135 4.88 36.22 11.98
C PRO A 135 3.84 37.31 11.69
N LEU A 136 2.69 37.23 12.35
CA LEU A 136 1.75 38.34 12.46
C LEU A 136 2.35 39.36 13.43
N PHE A 137 3.16 40.28 12.92
CA PHE A 137 3.56 41.48 13.67
C PHE A 137 3.24 42.74 12.86
N ALA A 138 2.26 43.47 13.38
CA ALA A 138 2.07 44.92 13.41
C ALA A 138 2.46 45.75 12.17
N ARG A 139 1.45 46.32 11.50
CA ARG A 139 1.39 47.75 11.13
C ARG A 139 0.05 48.09 10.46
N GLN A 140 -0.78 48.91 11.13
CA GLN A 140 -1.23 50.17 10.53
C GLN A 140 -1.87 51.06 11.60
N TYR A 141 -1.05 51.95 12.13
CA TYR A 141 -1.47 53.25 12.62
C TYR A 141 -1.22 54.26 11.51
N ARG A 142 -2.12 55.25 11.42
CA ARG A 142 -2.03 56.60 10.79
C ARG A 142 -2.56 56.82 9.37
N PRO A 143 -2.97 58.07 9.04
CA PRO A 143 -3.02 59.28 9.88
C PRO A 143 -4.38 59.55 10.53
#